data_AF-A0A537IMK0-F1
#
_entry.id   AF-A0A537IMK0-F1
#
_cell.length_a   1.000
_cell.length_b   1.000
_cell.length_c   1.000
_cell.angle_alpha   90.00
_cell.angle_beta   90.00
_cell.angle_gamma   90.00
#
_symmetry.space_group_name_H-M   'P 1'
#
loop_
_entity.id
_entity.type
_entity.pdbx_description
1 polymer ?
#
loop_
_entity_poly.entity_id
_entity_poly.type
_entity_poly.pdbx_seq_one_letter_code
_entity_poly.pdbx_strand_id
1 'polypeptide(L)'
;MSATVLRQELLDQFRRLVAILHHGLAFVGLAAVVIVLVRGKALFLEEALGPAAAVGAIRYEGTVSLLERVDGADSQKYRALINYVSRRYRVAPDVIEQFVGAAHDAGRQVGFDPLLILVVIAVDSRFNPVAESLVGAKGVMQVIPRH
;
A
#
# COMPACT_ATOMS: atom_id res chain seq x y z
N MET A 1 57.29 -43.22 -7.49
CA MET A 1 56.59 -41.91 -7.41
C MET A 1 56.28 -41.68 -5.94
N SER A 2 56.95 -40.73 -5.28
CA SER A 2 56.88 -40.58 -3.82
C SER A 2 55.51 -40.05 -3.37
N ALA A 3 54.95 -40.63 -2.30
CA ALA A 3 53.63 -40.31 -1.74
C ALA A 3 53.42 -38.81 -1.42
N THR A 4 54.50 -38.07 -1.20
CA THR A 4 54.52 -36.62 -0.97
C THR A 4 54.10 -35.80 -2.20
N VAL A 5 54.47 -36.23 -3.41
CA VAL A 5 54.16 -35.51 -4.66
C VAL A 5 52.68 -35.67 -5.00
N LEU A 6 52.14 -36.89 -4.86
CA LEU A 6 50.72 -37.18 -5.08
C LEU A 6 49.80 -36.39 -4.13
N ARG A 7 50.24 -36.21 -2.86
CA ARG A 7 49.49 -35.43 -1.88
C ARG A 7 49.47 -33.94 -2.21
N GLN A 8 50.58 -33.37 -2.69
CA GLN A 8 50.66 -31.96 -3.08
C GLN A 8 49.78 -31.67 -4.30
N GLU A 9 49.79 -32.56 -5.29
CA GLU A 9 48.99 -32.42 -6.51
C GLU A 9 47.48 -32.50 -6.23
N LEU A 10 47.05 -33.39 -5.33
CA LEU A 10 45.66 -33.47 -4.84
C LEU A 10 45.21 -32.19 -4.14
N LEU A 11 46.05 -31.62 -3.27
CA LEU A 11 45.71 -30.40 -2.53
C LEU A 11 45.60 -29.18 -3.47
N ASP A 12 46.43 -29.10 -4.50
CA ASP A 12 46.39 -28.01 -5.47
C ASP A 12 45.23 -28.15 -6.48
N GLN A 13 44.82 -29.38 -6.81
CA GLN A 13 43.58 -29.61 -7.54
C GLN A 13 42.36 -29.22 -6.69
N PHE A 14 42.32 -29.62 -5.43
CA PHE A 14 41.22 -29.29 -4.52
C PHE A 14 41.07 -27.77 -4.32
N ARG A 15 42.19 -27.07 -4.12
CA ARG A 15 42.20 -25.60 -3.95
C ARG A 15 41.70 -24.87 -5.20
N ARG A 16 42.05 -25.37 -6.40
CA ARG A 16 41.55 -24.82 -7.67
C ARG A 16 40.06 -25.09 -7.86
N LEU A 17 39.56 -26.28 -7.51
CA LEU A 17 38.14 -26.59 -7.55
C LEU A 17 37.32 -25.71 -6.61
N VAL A 18 37.78 -25.52 -5.37
CA VAL A 18 37.13 -24.63 -4.41
C VAL A 18 37.12 -23.18 -4.91
N ALA A 19 38.22 -22.72 -5.51
CA ALA A 19 38.29 -21.38 -6.08
C ALA A 19 37.28 -21.20 -7.24
N ILE A 20 37.20 -22.15 -8.18
CA ILE A 20 36.25 -22.09 -9.29
C ILE A 20 34.80 -22.09 -8.78
N LEU A 21 34.49 -22.93 -7.78
CA LEU A 21 33.17 -23.00 -7.16
C LEU A 21 32.79 -21.69 -6.46
N HIS A 22 33.74 -21.08 -5.73
CA HIS A 22 33.53 -19.81 -5.04
C HIS A 22 33.25 -18.65 -6.01
N HIS A 23 34.01 -18.57 -7.11
CA HIS A 23 33.80 -17.54 -8.13
C HIS A 23 32.46 -17.75 -8.88
N GLY A 24 32.07 -19.00 -9.12
CA GLY A 24 30.76 -19.33 -9.69
C GLY A 24 29.61 -18.92 -8.78
N LEU A 25 29.68 -19.23 -7.48
CA LEU A 25 28.66 -18.83 -6.50
C LEU A 25 28.55 -17.30 -6.37
N ALA A 26 29.68 -16.59 -6.37
CA ALA A 26 29.69 -15.13 -6.34
C ALA A 26 29.01 -14.51 -7.57
N PHE A 27 29.22 -15.09 -8.76
CA PHE A 27 28.57 -14.63 -9.99
C PHE A 27 27.05 -14.86 -9.97
N VAL A 28 26.59 -16.02 -9.49
CA VAL A 28 25.16 -16.33 -9.33
C VAL A 28 24.51 -15.40 -8.30
N GLY A 29 25.17 -15.15 -7.17
CA GLY A 29 24.70 -14.21 -6.15
C GLY A 29 24.59 -12.78 -6.69
N LEU A 30 25.59 -12.31 -7.43
CA LEU A 30 25.56 -11.00 -8.09
C LEU A 30 24.42 -10.90 -9.10
N ALA A 31 24.24 -11.92 -9.95
CA ALA A 31 23.16 -11.97 -10.93
C ALA A 31 21.78 -11.94 -10.24
N ALA A 32 21.60 -12.66 -9.14
CA ALA A 32 20.37 -12.63 -8.35
C ALA A 32 20.08 -11.23 -7.79
N VAL A 33 21.08 -10.53 -7.25
CA VAL A 33 20.94 -9.15 -6.76
C VAL A 33 20.57 -8.19 -7.90
N VAL A 34 21.22 -8.28 -9.06
CA VAL A 34 20.90 -7.45 -10.22
C VAL A 34 19.47 -7.72 -10.71
N ILE A 35 19.05 -8.98 -10.79
CA ILE A 35 17.67 -9.35 -11.15
C ILE A 35 16.67 -8.77 -10.15
N VAL A 36 16.95 -8.86 -8.85
CA VAL A 36 16.12 -8.28 -7.79
C VAL A 36 16.09 -6.76 -7.86
N LEU A 37 17.16 -6.07 -8.23
CA LEU A 37 17.17 -4.61 -8.37
C LEU A 37 16.43 -4.14 -9.63
N VAL A 38 16.57 -4.86 -10.74
CA VAL A 38 15.90 -4.54 -12.02
C VAL A 38 14.41 -4.85 -11.94
N ARG A 39 14.01 -6.03 -11.41
CA ARG A 39 12.59 -6.34 -11.14
C ARG A 39 12.05 -5.61 -9.91
N GLY A 40 12.89 -5.30 -8.94
CA GLY A 40 12.52 -4.55 -7.74
C GLY A 40 12.07 -3.14 -8.09
N LYS A 41 12.65 -2.47 -9.09
CA LYS A 41 12.06 -1.21 -9.58
C LYS A 41 10.65 -1.39 -10.13
N ALA A 42 10.37 -2.49 -10.82
CA ALA A 42 9.03 -2.78 -11.35
C ALA A 42 8.03 -3.24 -10.27
N LEU A 43 8.49 -3.94 -9.23
CA LEU A 43 7.66 -4.31 -8.08
C LEU A 43 7.47 -3.12 -7.13
N PHE A 44 8.53 -2.40 -6.76
CA PHE A 44 8.48 -1.32 -5.77
C PHE A 44 7.99 0.04 -6.31
N LEU A 45 8.17 0.40 -7.59
CA LEU A 45 7.48 1.61 -8.11
C LEU A 45 5.99 1.35 -8.39
N GLU A 46 5.60 0.11 -8.66
CA GLU A 46 4.19 -0.25 -8.84
C GLU A 46 3.49 -0.50 -7.49
N GLU A 47 4.22 -1.01 -6.48
CA GLU A 47 3.70 -1.29 -5.13
C GLU A 47 3.86 -0.11 -4.14
N ALA A 48 4.76 0.86 -4.39
CA ALA A 48 4.76 2.13 -3.66
C ALA A 48 3.61 3.08 -4.07
N LEU A 49 2.83 2.69 -5.08
CA LEU A 49 1.53 3.27 -5.46
C LEU A 49 0.37 2.28 -5.19
N GLY A 50 0.62 1.22 -4.42
CA GLY A 50 -0.41 0.29 -3.93
C GLY A 50 -1.29 0.94 -2.85
N PRO A 51 -2.63 0.97 -3.01
CA PRO A 51 -3.53 1.62 -2.05
C PRO A 51 -3.44 1.01 -0.64
N ALA A 52 -3.07 1.84 0.33
CA ALA A 52 -3.40 1.69 1.75
C ALA A 52 -3.09 0.31 2.41
N ALA A 53 -1.86 -0.18 2.33
CA ALA A 53 -1.41 -1.35 3.11
C ALA A 53 -1.04 -1.00 4.57
N ALA A 54 -1.86 -0.20 5.25
CA ALA A 54 -1.85 -0.06 6.71
C ALA A 54 -3.24 -0.47 7.23
N VAL A 55 -3.35 -1.75 7.62
CA VAL A 55 -4.35 -2.38 8.50
C VAL A 55 -5.67 -1.59 8.68
N GLY A 56 -6.74 -2.05 8.01
CA GLY A 56 -8.09 -1.47 8.10
C GLY A 56 -8.57 -0.75 6.83
N ALA A 57 -8.05 -1.15 5.66
CA ALA A 57 -8.32 -0.55 4.36
C ALA A 57 -9.83 -0.47 4.07
N ILE A 58 -10.39 0.74 4.24
CA ILE A 58 -11.59 1.13 3.50
C ILE A 58 -11.20 1.01 2.03
N ARG A 59 -11.60 -0.08 1.39
CA ARG A 59 -11.64 -0.19 -0.07
C ARG A 59 -13.08 0.10 -0.45
N TYR A 60 -13.36 1.35 -0.80
CA TYR A 60 -14.63 1.67 -1.40
C TYR A 60 -14.69 0.97 -2.76
N GLU A 61 -15.51 -0.07 -2.88
CA GLU A 61 -15.69 -0.86 -4.11
C GLU A 61 -16.55 -0.11 -5.16
N GLY A 62 -16.39 1.22 -5.21
CA GLY A 62 -16.89 1.99 -6.34
C GLY A 62 -16.06 1.65 -7.57
N THR A 63 -16.69 1.06 -8.58
CA THR A 63 -16.04 0.59 -9.83
C THR A 63 -15.35 1.68 -10.66
N VAL A 64 -15.49 2.96 -10.27
CA VAL A 64 -14.96 4.15 -10.96
C VAL A 64 -14.61 5.20 -9.88
N SER A 65 -13.59 6.05 -10.09
CA SER A 65 -13.33 7.17 -9.18
C SER A 65 -14.47 8.19 -9.24
N LEU A 66 -14.84 8.84 -8.13
CA LEU A 66 -15.79 9.97 -8.20
C LEU A 66 -15.32 11.06 -9.13
N LEU A 67 -14.01 11.33 -9.16
CA LEU A 67 -13.43 12.40 -9.96
C LEU A 67 -13.58 12.14 -11.46
N GLU A 68 -13.81 10.89 -11.86
CA GLU A 68 -14.06 10.48 -13.25
C GLU A 68 -15.56 10.50 -13.61
N ARG A 69 -16.47 10.36 -12.63
CA ARG A 69 -17.92 10.39 -12.88
C ARG A 69 -18.51 11.80 -12.96
N VAL A 70 -17.83 12.77 -12.37
CA VAL A 70 -18.36 14.11 -12.16
C VAL A 70 -17.82 15.07 -13.23
N ASP A 71 -18.68 15.96 -13.73
CA ASP A 71 -18.34 17.00 -14.72
C ASP A 71 -17.12 17.84 -14.28
N GLY A 72 -16.39 18.39 -15.26
CA GLY A 72 -15.10 19.06 -15.03
C GLY A 72 -15.12 20.15 -13.94
N ALA A 73 -16.17 20.97 -13.86
CA ALA A 73 -16.30 22.03 -12.85
C ALA A 73 -16.49 21.47 -11.43
N ASP A 74 -17.28 20.41 -11.28
CA ASP A 74 -17.52 19.77 -9.99
C ASP A 74 -16.36 18.86 -9.59
N SER A 75 -15.65 18.25 -10.57
CA SER A 75 -14.40 17.51 -10.34
C SER A 75 -13.34 18.38 -9.65
N GLN A 76 -13.25 19.67 -10.01
CA GLN A 76 -12.31 20.61 -9.39
C GLN A 76 -12.70 20.93 -7.95
N LYS A 77 -14.00 21.08 -7.67
CA LYS A 77 -14.51 21.28 -6.30
C LYS A 77 -14.21 20.07 -5.43
N TYR A 78 -14.44 18.85 -5.92
CA TYR A 78 -14.12 17.62 -5.17
C TYR A 78 -12.63 17.46 -4.93
N ARG A 79 -11.77 17.76 -5.91
CA ARG A 79 -10.30 17.78 -5.68
C ARG A 79 -9.90 18.78 -4.61
N ALA A 80 -10.47 19.98 -4.62
CA ALA A 80 -10.21 20.98 -3.59
C ALA A 80 -10.67 20.51 -2.20
N LEU A 81 -11.85 19.90 -2.10
CA LEU A 81 -12.37 19.29 -0.88
C LEU A 81 -11.45 18.18 -0.37
N ILE A 82 -11.09 17.23 -1.23
CA ILE A 82 -10.20 16.11 -0.89
C ILE A 82 -8.88 16.66 -0.35
N ASN A 83 -8.25 17.59 -1.06
CA ASN A 83 -6.99 18.20 -0.64
C ASN A 83 -7.11 18.93 0.71
N TYR A 84 -8.20 19.67 0.92
CA TYR A 84 -8.45 20.39 2.17
C TYR A 84 -8.61 19.43 3.35
N VAL A 85 -9.49 18.44 3.22
CA VAL A 85 -9.79 17.46 4.28
C VAL A 85 -8.55 16.62 4.60
N SER A 86 -7.83 16.16 3.57
CA SER A 86 -6.58 15.39 3.71
C SER A 86 -5.56 16.15 4.56
N ARG A 87 -5.35 17.44 4.26
CA ARG A 87 -4.43 18.28 5.04
C ARG A 87 -4.93 18.55 6.45
N ARG A 88 -6.23 18.79 6.61
CA ARG A 88 -6.83 19.13 7.91
C ARG A 88 -6.75 17.97 8.91
N TYR A 89 -7.03 16.75 8.44
CA TYR A 89 -7.13 15.54 9.27
C TYR A 89 -5.90 14.63 9.15
N ARG A 90 -4.93 14.99 8.30
CA ARG A 90 -3.69 14.22 8.08
C ARG A 90 -3.95 12.80 7.57
N VAL A 91 -4.89 12.69 6.64
CA VAL A 91 -5.25 11.44 5.98
C VAL A 91 -4.83 11.53 4.51
N ALA A 92 -4.44 10.41 3.92
CA ALA A 92 -3.97 10.38 2.55
C ALA A 92 -5.10 10.78 1.56
N PRO A 93 -4.81 11.55 0.49
CA PRO A 93 -5.82 12.03 -0.45
C PRO A 93 -6.65 10.95 -1.12
N ASP A 94 -6.03 9.83 -1.47
CA ASP A 94 -6.66 8.64 -2.03
C ASP A 94 -7.67 8.00 -1.07
N VAL A 95 -7.39 8.01 0.23
CA VAL A 95 -8.31 7.52 1.27
C VAL A 95 -9.49 8.47 1.43
N ILE A 96 -9.24 9.79 1.44
CA ILE A 96 -10.32 10.79 1.50
C ILE A 96 -11.20 10.72 0.25
N GLU A 97 -10.61 10.54 -0.94
CA GLU A 97 -11.36 10.34 -2.18
C GLU A 97 -12.35 9.18 -2.08
N GLN A 98 -11.93 8.05 -1.48
CA GLN A 98 -12.81 6.92 -1.23
C GLN A 98 -13.95 7.25 -0.27
N PHE A 99 -13.71 8.03 0.79
CA PHE A 99 -14.77 8.49 1.70
C PHE A 99 -15.75 9.43 1.02
N VAL A 100 -15.26 10.37 0.20
CA VAL A 100 -16.13 11.23 -0.60
C VAL A 100 -16.98 10.37 -1.55
N GLY A 101 -16.39 9.32 -2.14
CA GLY A 101 -17.07 8.28 -2.94
C GLY A 101 -18.22 7.63 -2.23
N ALA A 102 -17.92 7.00 -1.11
CA ALA A 102 -18.91 6.33 -0.28
C ALA A 102 -20.01 7.30 0.16
N ALA A 103 -19.65 8.52 0.58
CA ALA A 103 -20.62 9.53 1.01
C ALA A 103 -21.54 9.96 -0.14
N HIS A 104 -21.01 10.10 -1.35
CA HIS A 104 -21.78 10.48 -2.53
C HIS A 104 -22.81 9.40 -2.90
N ASP A 105 -22.38 8.14 -2.93
CA ASP A 105 -23.25 7.04 -3.31
C ASP A 105 -24.25 6.70 -2.20
N ALA A 106 -23.85 6.77 -0.93
CA ALA A 106 -24.77 6.64 0.20
C ALA A 106 -25.79 7.80 0.20
N GLY A 107 -25.34 9.04 0.05
CA GLY A 107 -26.20 10.23 0.00
C GLY A 107 -27.25 10.14 -1.10
N ARG A 108 -26.89 9.64 -2.28
CA ARG A 108 -27.83 9.37 -3.37
C ARG A 108 -28.88 8.30 -3.03
N GLN A 109 -28.50 7.25 -2.31
CA GLN A 109 -29.41 6.15 -1.96
C GLN A 109 -30.45 6.58 -0.91
N VAL A 110 -30.04 7.43 0.04
CA VAL A 110 -30.89 7.83 1.18
C VAL A 110 -31.48 9.24 1.05
N GLY A 111 -31.07 10.02 0.03
CA GLY A 111 -31.52 11.39 -0.18
C GLY A 111 -30.85 12.45 0.72
N PHE A 112 -29.64 12.18 1.22
CA PHE A 112 -28.87 13.14 2.01
C PHE A 112 -27.74 13.78 1.21
N ASP A 113 -27.39 15.02 1.59
CA ASP A 113 -26.21 15.71 1.05
C ASP A 113 -24.94 14.94 1.45
N PRO A 114 -24.08 14.54 0.49
CA PRO A 114 -22.81 13.87 0.77
C PRO A 114 -21.89 14.65 1.73
N LEU A 115 -21.94 15.99 1.71
CA LEU A 115 -21.16 16.82 2.63
C LEU A 115 -21.62 16.64 4.09
N LEU A 116 -22.91 16.40 4.32
CA LEU A 116 -23.43 16.14 5.67
C LEU A 116 -22.86 14.84 6.23
N ILE A 117 -22.78 13.79 5.39
CA ILE A 117 -22.19 12.50 5.78
C ILE A 117 -20.70 12.69 6.11
N LEU A 118 -19.95 13.45 5.30
CA LEU A 118 -18.54 13.74 5.56
C LEU A 118 -18.33 14.53 6.86
N VAL A 119 -19.24 15.44 7.21
CA VAL A 119 -19.20 16.17 8.49
C VAL A 119 -19.38 15.20 9.66
N VAL A 120 -20.33 14.27 9.58
CA VAL A 120 -20.53 13.25 10.62
C VAL A 120 -19.27 12.40 10.80
N ILE A 121 -18.69 11.91 9.70
CA ILE A 121 -17.42 11.17 9.73
C ILE A 121 -16.31 11.96 10.42
N ALA A 122 -16.20 13.24 10.08
CA ALA A 122 -15.18 14.12 10.64
C ALA A 122 -15.33 14.33 12.16
N VAL A 123 -16.57 14.40 12.65
CA VAL A 123 -16.91 14.57 14.07
C VAL A 123 -16.69 13.27 14.85
N ASP A 124 -17.16 12.14 14.32
CA ASP A 124 -17.20 10.86 15.05
C ASP A 124 -15.83 10.20 15.15
N SER A 125 -15.05 10.22 14.07
CA SER A 125 -13.78 9.48 14.01
C SER A 125 -12.61 10.29 13.47
N ARG A 126 -12.84 11.51 12.96
CA ARG A 126 -11.83 12.28 12.23
C ARG A 126 -11.23 11.49 11.05
N PHE A 127 -12.07 10.75 10.33
CA PHE A 127 -11.67 9.88 9.22
C PHE A 127 -10.74 8.71 9.63
N ASN A 128 -10.76 8.30 10.90
CA ASN A 128 -10.00 7.14 11.37
C ASN A 128 -10.82 5.84 11.23
N PRO A 129 -10.45 4.91 10.33
CA PRO A 129 -11.22 3.68 10.11
C PRO A 129 -11.14 2.68 11.25
N VAL A 130 -10.09 2.76 12.08
CA VAL A 130 -9.87 1.87 13.23
C VAL A 130 -10.24 2.55 14.55
N ALA A 131 -11.04 3.60 14.51
CA ALA A 131 -11.51 4.29 15.71
C ALA A 131 -12.44 3.38 16.53
N GLU A 132 -12.19 3.29 17.84
CA GLU A 132 -13.04 2.61 18.81
C GLU A 132 -13.24 3.51 20.03
N SER A 133 -14.49 3.64 20.47
CA SER A 133 -14.85 4.43 21.65
C SER A 133 -14.89 3.57 22.92
N LEU A 134 -14.89 4.23 24.08
CA LEU A 134 -15.00 3.58 25.39
C LEU A 134 -16.27 2.74 25.57
N VAL A 135 -17.35 3.09 24.85
CA VAL A 135 -18.64 2.39 24.90
C VAL A 135 -18.75 1.29 23.84
N GLY A 136 -17.66 0.97 23.15
CA GLY A 136 -17.59 -0.12 22.16
C GLY A 136 -18.13 0.24 20.77
N ALA A 137 -18.35 1.53 20.49
CA ALA A 137 -18.67 1.98 19.14
C ALA A 137 -17.42 1.89 18.25
N LYS A 138 -17.56 1.47 16.99
CA LYS A 138 -16.43 1.16 16.10
C LYS A 138 -16.54 1.82 14.73
N GLY A 139 -15.38 2.06 14.14
CA GLY A 139 -15.23 2.49 12.76
C GLY A 139 -15.43 3.99 12.53
N VAL A 140 -15.54 4.34 11.26
CA VAL A 140 -15.55 5.72 10.76
C VAL A 140 -16.74 6.53 11.29
N MET A 141 -17.91 5.89 11.43
CA MET A 141 -19.15 6.51 11.92
C MET A 141 -19.52 6.04 13.33
N GLN A 142 -18.59 5.44 14.07
CA GLN A 142 -18.78 5.02 15.47
C GLN A 142 -20.12 4.28 15.70
N VAL A 143 -20.36 3.22 14.95
CA VAL A 143 -21.58 2.41 15.10
C VAL A 143 -21.37 1.38 16.21
N ILE A 144 -22.34 1.25 17.11
CA ILE A 144 -22.33 0.22 18.17
C ILE A 144 -22.83 -1.09 17.55
N PRO A 145 -21.99 -2.14 17.47
CA PRO A 145 -22.44 -3.44 16.98
C PRO A 145 -23.47 -4.04 17.94
N ARG A 146 -24.51 -4.65 17.39
CA ARG A 146 -25.42 -5.48 18.18
C ARG A 146 -24.93 -6.92 18.09
N HIS A 147 -24.72 -7.53 19.24
CA HIS A 147 -24.45 -8.97 19.38
C HIS A 147 -25.73 -9.64 19.85
#